data_AF-A0A7S4M409-F1
#
_entry.id   AF-A0A7S4M409-F1
#
_cell.length_a   1.000
_cell.length_b   1.000
_cell.length_c   1.000
_cell.angle_alpha   90.00
_cell.angle_beta   90.00
_cell.angle_gamma   90.00
#
_symmetry.space_group_name_H-M   'P 1'
#
loop_
_entity.id
_entity.type
_entity.pdbx_description
1 polymer ?
#
loop_
_entity_poly.entity_id
_entity_poly.type
_entity_poly.pdbx_seq_one_letter_code
_entity_poly.pdbx_strand_id
1 'polypeptide(L)'
;ETFDGLPLENFEPIYVNGQEIELKFSNRRQYVKAAFMKKMHSWDYAINEIQKGMEFFFPNSLLRLFSPSEFGVLVCGVPQVNWELLKGCTKYAGGFDRESENIKWMWEVLEDLSPEDSGLFLRFVWGKTRLPHSAADFSHSFEVNLSSGTDNTLPTA
;
A
#
# COMPACT_ATOMS: atom_id res chain seq x y z
N GLU A 1 -37.27 6.61 9.45
CA GLU A 1 -36.62 7.82 8.91
C GLU A 1 -36.90 7.86 7.42
N THR A 2 -37.65 8.86 6.95
CA THR A 2 -37.87 9.09 5.52
C THR A 2 -36.69 9.86 4.95
N PHE A 3 -36.27 9.54 3.73
CA PHE A 3 -35.12 10.14 3.04
C PHE A 3 -35.40 11.58 2.54
N ASP A 4 -36.28 12.31 3.22
CA ASP A 4 -36.73 13.64 2.82
C ASP A 4 -35.58 14.65 2.98
N GLY A 5 -35.11 15.21 1.85
CA GLY A 5 -34.06 16.22 1.81
C GLY A 5 -32.72 15.78 1.20
N LEU A 6 -32.59 14.52 0.76
CA LEU A 6 -31.46 14.15 -0.09
C LEU A 6 -31.64 14.74 -1.50
N PRO A 7 -30.58 15.24 -2.15
CA PRO A 7 -30.66 15.79 -3.50
C PRO A 7 -30.97 14.67 -4.50
N LEU A 8 -32.28 14.43 -4.73
CA LEU A 8 -32.79 13.38 -5.60
C LEU A 8 -32.34 13.54 -7.06
N GLU A 9 -31.92 14.74 -7.46
CA GLU A 9 -31.41 15.06 -8.79
C GLU A 9 -30.09 14.36 -9.15
N ASN A 10 -29.33 13.89 -8.16
CA ASN A 10 -28.05 13.18 -8.36
C ASN A 10 -28.18 11.65 -8.27
N PHE A 11 -29.40 11.10 -8.19
CA PHE A 11 -29.59 9.66 -8.07
C PHE A 11 -29.64 9.01 -9.44
N GLU A 12 -28.61 8.21 -9.72
CA GLU A 12 -28.66 7.38 -10.91
C GLU A 12 -29.35 6.03 -10.62
N PRO A 13 -30.35 5.64 -11.43
CA PRO A 13 -31.09 4.40 -11.19
C PRO A 13 -30.21 3.17 -11.37
N ILE A 14 -30.32 2.20 -10.44
CA ILE A 14 -29.51 0.96 -10.44
C ILE A 14 -29.90 0.04 -11.60
N TYR A 15 -31.17 0.10 -12.02
CA TYR A 15 -31.73 -0.61 -13.15
C TYR A 15 -32.49 0.35 -14.06
N VAL A 16 -32.73 -0.04 -15.30
CA VAL A 16 -33.70 0.65 -16.16
C VAL A 16 -35.05 0.66 -15.44
N ASN A 17 -35.64 1.85 -15.30
CA ASN A 17 -36.88 2.11 -14.55
C ASN A 17 -36.83 1.71 -13.06
N GLY A 18 -35.64 1.63 -12.45
CA GLY A 18 -35.49 1.23 -11.04
C GLY A 18 -36.24 2.12 -10.05
N GLN A 19 -36.52 3.38 -10.42
CA GLN A 19 -37.34 4.32 -9.65
C GLN A 19 -38.82 3.89 -9.49
N GLU A 20 -39.31 3.01 -10.36
CA GLU A 20 -40.69 2.48 -10.32
C GLU A 20 -40.79 1.19 -9.49
N ILE A 21 -39.66 0.62 -9.08
CA ILE A 21 -39.61 -0.64 -8.35
C ILE A 21 -39.51 -0.35 -6.86
N GLU A 22 -40.60 -0.62 -6.14
CA GLU A 22 -40.62 -0.52 -4.69
C GLU A 22 -39.65 -1.53 -4.04
N LEU A 23 -38.77 -1.04 -3.17
CA LEU A 23 -37.86 -1.89 -2.40
C LEU A 23 -38.64 -2.58 -1.27
N LYS A 24 -38.75 -3.90 -1.36
CA LYS A 24 -39.40 -4.77 -0.39
C LYS A 24 -38.39 -5.64 0.30
N PHE A 25 -38.72 -6.14 1.49
CA PHE A 25 -37.85 -7.08 2.17
C PHE A 25 -37.52 -8.31 1.29
N SER A 26 -38.46 -8.78 0.47
CA SER A 26 -38.26 -9.90 -0.46
C SER A 26 -37.22 -9.62 -1.56
N ASN A 27 -37.12 -8.39 -2.08
CA ASN A 27 -36.23 -8.04 -3.20
C ASN A 27 -34.91 -7.36 -2.77
N ARG A 28 -34.73 -7.06 -1.47
CA ARG A 28 -33.54 -6.37 -0.92
C ARG A 28 -32.19 -6.95 -1.36
N ARG A 29 -32.08 -8.28 -1.48
CA ARG A 29 -30.81 -8.94 -1.89
C ARG A 29 -30.46 -8.62 -3.35
N GLN A 30 -31.46 -8.54 -4.22
CA GLN A 30 -31.26 -8.19 -5.62
C GLN A 30 -30.83 -6.72 -5.74
N TYR A 31 -31.50 -5.84 -5.00
CA TYR A 31 -31.11 -4.43 -4.91
C TYR A 31 -29.65 -4.26 -4.47
N VAL A 32 -29.24 -4.90 -3.36
CA VAL A 32 -27.85 -4.81 -2.86
C VAL A 32 -26.85 -5.32 -3.90
N LYS A 33 -27.13 -6.47 -4.52
CA LYS A 33 -26.28 -7.04 -5.56
C LYS A 33 -26.12 -6.07 -6.74
N ALA A 34 -27.20 -5.42 -7.18
CA ALA A 34 -27.14 -4.53 -8.33
C ALA A 34 -26.54 -3.17 -8.00
N ALA A 35 -26.80 -2.61 -6.82
CA ALA A 35 -26.10 -1.42 -6.34
C ALA A 35 -24.59 -1.65 -6.31
N PHE A 36 -24.17 -2.82 -5.78
CA PHE A 36 -22.77 -3.23 -5.77
C PHE A 36 -22.19 -3.35 -7.17
N MET A 37 -22.85 -4.08 -8.08
CA MET A 37 -22.38 -4.24 -9.46
C MET A 37 -22.29 -2.91 -10.19
N LYS A 38 -23.30 -2.05 -10.07
CA LYS A 38 -23.29 -0.73 -10.71
C LYS A 38 -22.13 0.12 -10.19
N LYS A 39 -21.88 0.12 -8.88
CA LYS A 39 -20.74 0.85 -8.31
C LYS A 39 -19.41 0.27 -8.77
N MET A 40 -19.28 -1.06 -8.79
CA MET A 40 -18.08 -1.76 -9.26
C MET A 40 -17.76 -1.39 -10.72
N HIS A 41 -18.79 -1.33 -11.57
CA HIS A 41 -18.66 -1.03 -13.00
C HIS A 41 -18.63 0.47 -13.35
N SER A 42 -18.76 1.36 -12.35
CA SER A 42 -18.77 2.81 -12.60
C SER A 42 -17.46 3.36 -13.16
N TRP A 43 -16.37 2.59 -13.08
CA TRP A 43 -15.05 2.94 -13.60
C TRP A 43 -14.56 2.05 -14.73
N ASP A 44 -15.44 1.24 -15.34
CA ASP A 44 -15.05 0.26 -16.37
C ASP A 44 -14.24 0.89 -17.51
N TYR A 45 -14.60 2.08 -17.96
CA TYR A 45 -13.84 2.80 -18.99
C TYR A 45 -12.38 3.05 -18.57
N ALA A 46 -12.17 3.61 -17.37
CA ALA A 46 -10.84 3.91 -16.87
C ALA A 46 -10.03 2.63 -16.61
N ILE A 47 -10.67 1.60 -16.05
CA ILE A 47 -10.04 0.28 -15.82
C ILE A 47 -9.63 -0.36 -17.15
N ASN A 48 -10.45 -0.27 -18.20
CA ASN A 48 -10.14 -0.80 -19.52
C ASN A 48 -8.94 -0.08 -20.17
N GLU A 49 -8.83 1.24 -20.03
CA GLU A 49 -7.65 1.97 -20.53
C GLU A 49 -6.38 1.63 -19.74
N ILE A 50 -6.47 1.47 -18.41
CA ILE A 50 -5.35 0.97 -17.60
C ILE A 50 -4.95 -0.44 -18.05
N GLN A 51 -5.93 -1.32 -18.29
CA GLN A 51 -5.68 -2.68 -18.75
C GLN A 51 -4.94 -2.70 -20.10
N LYS A 52 -5.38 -1.88 -21.07
CA LYS A 52 -4.67 -1.74 -22.36
C LYS A 52 -3.22 -1.28 -22.17
N GLY A 53 -2.99 -0.32 -21.27
CA GLY A 53 -1.64 0.14 -20.94
C GLY A 53 -0.78 -0.96 -20.32
N MET A 54 -1.37 -1.77 -19.42
CA MET A 54 -0.70 -2.92 -18.81
C MET A 54 -0.38 -4.01 -19.82
N GLU A 55 -1.29 -4.29 -20.77
CA GLU A 55 -1.10 -5.28 -21.84
C GLU A 55 0.11 -5.01 -22.73
N PHE A 56 0.54 -3.74 -22.84
CA PHE A 56 1.75 -3.37 -23.56
C PHE A 56 3.03 -3.94 -22.92
N PHE A 57 3.05 -4.07 -21.59
CA PHE A 57 4.21 -4.58 -20.84
C PHE A 57 4.04 -6.05 -20.44
N PHE A 58 2.81 -6.46 -20.07
CA PHE A 58 2.50 -7.78 -19.54
C PHE A 58 1.27 -8.36 -20.24
N PRO A 59 1.40 -9.49 -20.96
CA PRO A 59 0.24 -10.14 -21.58
C PRO A 59 -0.84 -10.47 -20.54
N ASN A 60 -2.10 -10.22 -20.89
CA ASN A 60 -3.26 -10.54 -20.03
C ASN A 60 -3.27 -11.98 -19.50
N SER A 61 -2.82 -12.94 -20.31
CA SER A 61 -2.72 -14.34 -19.91
C SER A 61 -1.80 -14.54 -18.70
N LEU A 62 -0.72 -13.76 -18.61
CA LEU A 62 0.24 -13.80 -17.51
C LEU A 62 -0.34 -13.14 -16.26
N LEU A 63 -0.99 -11.98 -16.40
CA LEU A 63 -1.63 -11.29 -15.27
C LEU A 63 -2.67 -12.18 -14.56
N ARG A 64 -3.38 -13.03 -15.30
CA ARG A 64 -4.36 -13.99 -14.77
C ARG A 64 -3.76 -15.15 -13.99
N LEU A 65 -2.44 -15.36 -14.04
CA LEU A 65 -1.78 -16.40 -13.25
C LEU A 65 -1.59 -15.98 -11.79
N PHE A 66 -1.66 -14.69 -11.49
CA PHE A 66 -1.46 -14.16 -10.15
C PHE A 66 -2.79 -13.82 -9.48
N SER A 67 -2.89 -14.10 -8.19
CA SER A 67 -3.87 -13.43 -7.33
C SER A 67 -3.55 -11.93 -7.21
N PRO A 68 -4.54 -11.08 -6.86
CA PRO A 68 -4.29 -9.65 -6.63
C PRO A 68 -3.20 -9.39 -5.58
N SER A 69 -3.12 -10.23 -4.55
CA SER A 69 -2.09 -10.15 -3.51
C SER A 69 -0.69 -10.47 -4.04
N GLU A 70 -0.54 -11.53 -4.83
CA GLU A 70 0.76 -11.91 -5.42
C GLU A 70 1.25 -10.86 -6.41
N PHE A 71 0.35 -10.35 -7.25
CA PHE A 71 0.67 -9.26 -8.17
C PHE A 71 1.09 -8.00 -7.41
N GLY A 72 0.39 -7.66 -6.33
CA GLY A 72 0.77 -6.55 -5.45
C GLY A 72 2.15 -6.73 -4.82
N VAL A 73 2.51 -7.95 -4.41
CA VAL A 73 3.87 -8.24 -3.90
C VAL A 73 4.92 -8.12 -5.01
N LEU A 74 4.62 -8.57 -6.22
CA LEU A 74 5.54 -8.48 -7.35
C LEU A 74 5.84 -7.03 -7.75
N VAL A 75 4.82 -6.18 -7.77
CA VAL A 75 4.95 -4.77 -8.21
C VAL A 75 5.41 -3.86 -7.09
N CYS A 76 4.83 -4.00 -5.89
CA CYS A 76 5.11 -3.11 -4.78
C CYS A 76 6.21 -3.63 -3.84
N GLY A 77 6.58 -4.91 -3.92
CA GLY A 77 7.46 -5.58 -2.96
C GLY A 77 6.68 -6.20 -1.79
N VAL A 78 7.38 -6.91 -0.90
CA VAL A 78 6.76 -7.57 0.27
C VAL A 78 6.36 -6.50 1.31
N PRO A 79 5.16 -6.56 1.90
CA PRO A 79 4.71 -5.56 2.89
C PRO A 79 5.47 -5.64 4.21
N GLN A 80 6.04 -6.80 4.54
CA GLN A 80 6.83 -7.02 5.74
C GLN A 80 8.30 -6.63 5.49
N VAL A 81 8.85 -5.86 6.41
CA VAL A 81 10.25 -5.43 6.38
C VAL A 81 11.14 -6.58 6.85
N ASN A 82 12.13 -6.94 6.05
CA ASN A 82 13.19 -7.87 6.45
C ASN A 82 14.34 -7.08 7.08
N TRP A 83 14.34 -6.98 8.40
CA TRP A 83 15.36 -6.23 9.15
C TRP A 83 16.76 -6.82 9.01
N GLU A 84 16.89 -8.15 8.91
CA GLU A 84 18.19 -8.81 8.70
C GLU A 84 18.81 -8.46 7.35
N LEU A 85 17.98 -8.39 6.29
CA LEU A 85 18.41 -7.91 4.98
C LEU A 85 18.91 -6.46 5.08
N LEU A 86 18.14 -5.60 5.75
CA LEU A 86 18.52 -4.20 5.90
C LEU A 86 19.83 -4.06 6.68
N LYS A 87 19.94 -4.70 7.86
CA LYS A 87 21.16 -4.77 8.69
C LYS A 87 22.39 -5.20 7.88
N GLY A 88 22.25 -6.21 7.02
CA GLY A 88 23.33 -6.71 6.17
C GLY A 88 23.81 -5.71 5.11
N CYS A 89 22.98 -4.75 4.72
CA CYS A 89 23.30 -3.71 3.75
C CYS A 89 23.59 -2.33 4.38
N THR A 90 23.51 -2.23 5.71
CA THR A 90 23.75 -0.98 6.45
C THR A 90 25.23 -0.67 6.55
N LYS A 91 25.59 0.59 6.28
CA LYS A 91 26.90 1.16 6.55
C LYS A 91 26.82 2.04 7.79
N TYR A 92 27.85 1.97 8.63
CA TYR A 92 27.98 2.79 9.82
C TYR A 92 29.14 3.76 9.61
N ALA A 93 28.89 5.04 9.89
CA ALA A 93 29.88 6.09 9.75
C ALA A 93 29.78 7.09 10.91
N GLY A 94 30.74 8.01 11.00
CA GLY A 94 30.83 8.96 12.12
C GLY A 94 31.28 8.35 13.45
N GLY A 95 32.00 7.21 13.42
CA GLY A 95 32.52 6.54 14.62
C GLY A 95 31.60 5.45 15.18
N PHE A 96 30.43 5.23 14.57
CA PHE A 96 29.61 4.06 14.86
C PHE A 96 30.12 2.82 14.15
N ASP A 97 29.89 1.69 14.79
CA ASP A 97 30.03 0.35 14.23
C ASP A 97 28.83 -0.52 14.63
N ARG A 98 28.81 -1.77 14.17
CA ARG A 98 27.73 -2.72 14.48
C ARG A 98 27.63 -3.05 15.99
N GLU A 99 28.73 -2.89 16.73
CA GLU A 99 28.80 -3.25 18.15
C GLU A 99 28.42 -2.10 19.08
N SER A 100 28.34 -0.89 18.54
CA SER A 100 27.93 0.33 19.23
C SER A 100 26.55 0.18 19.87
N GLU A 101 26.43 0.58 21.13
CA GLU A 101 25.22 0.38 21.93
C GLU A 101 23.99 1.09 21.31
N ASN A 102 24.16 2.32 20.83
CA ASN A 102 23.12 3.07 20.13
C ASN A 102 22.60 2.35 18.87
N ILE A 103 23.49 1.65 18.15
CA ILE A 103 23.12 0.89 16.96
C ILE A 103 22.31 -0.35 17.34
N LYS A 104 22.71 -1.04 18.42
CA LYS A 104 21.97 -2.19 18.96
C LYS A 104 20.56 -1.79 19.39
N TRP A 105 20.42 -0.72 20.17
CA TRP A 105 19.11 -0.21 20.58
C TRP A 105 18.24 0.23 19.40
N MET A 106 18.82 0.90 18.41
CA MET A 106 18.09 1.27 17.20
C MET A 106 17.48 0.02 16.54
N TRP A 107 18.27 -1.04 16.36
CA TRP A 107 17.76 -2.27 15.75
C TRP A 107 16.72 -2.99 16.60
N GLU A 108 16.92 -3.07 17.92
CA GLU A 108 15.95 -3.65 18.85
C GLU A 108 14.59 -2.95 18.73
N VAL A 109 14.58 -1.61 18.74
CA VAL A 109 13.36 -0.82 18.58
C VAL A 109 12.72 -1.03 17.22
N LEU A 110 13.51 -1.06 16.14
CA LEU A 110 13.00 -1.26 14.78
C LEU A 110 12.35 -2.64 14.60
N GLU A 111 12.91 -3.67 15.23
CA GLU A 111 12.37 -5.03 15.17
C GLU A 111 11.04 -5.19 15.92
N ASP A 112 10.83 -4.38 16.95
CA ASP A 112 9.59 -4.34 17.73
C ASP A 112 8.49 -3.44 17.11
N LEU A 113 8.78 -2.74 16.00
CA LEU A 113 7.79 -1.89 15.34
C LEU A 113 6.66 -2.69 14.69
N SER A 114 5.47 -2.07 14.67
CA SER A 114 4.37 -2.58 13.86
C SER A 114 4.72 -2.55 12.37
N PRO A 115 4.08 -3.38 11.51
CA PRO A 115 4.32 -3.33 10.08
C PRO A 115 4.02 -1.95 9.45
N GLU A 116 3.05 -1.21 10.00
CA GLU A 116 2.72 0.13 9.56
C GLU A 116 3.85 1.12 9.90
N ASP A 117 4.32 1.12 11.14
CA ASP A 117 5.41 1.98 11.60
C ASP A 117 6.73 1.65 10.91
N SER A 118 6.98 0.37 10.65
CA SER A 118 8.14 -0.09 9.86
C SER A 118 8.14 0.53 8.47
N GLY A 119 6.97 0.57 7.82
CA GLY A 119 6.79 1.25 6.53
C GLY A 119 6.99 2.77 6.61
N LEU A 120 6.59 3.40 7.71
CA LEU A 120 6.83 4.83 7.96
C LEU A 120 8.32 5.13 8.17
N PHE A 121 9.03 4.29 8.92
CA PHE A 121 10.47 4.39 9.10
C PHE A 121 11.20 4.30 7.75
N LEU A 122 10.89 3.29 6.92
CA LEU A 122 11.49 3.17 5.59
C LEU A 122 11.19 4.39 4.72
N ARG A 123 9.98 4.95 4.82
CA ARG A 123 9.63 6.16 4.07
C ARG A 123 10.40 7.39 4.57
N PHE A 124 10.67 7.47 5.87
CA PHE A 124 11.50 8.51 6.45
C PHE A 124 12.95 8.41 5.94
N VAL A 125 13.57 7.23 5.96
CA VAL A 125 14.99 7.07 5.59
C VAL A 125 15.27 6.93 4.08
N TRP A 126 14.28 6.47 3.30
CA TRP A 126 14.47 6.13 1.89
C TRP A 126 13.36 6.58 0.95
N GLY A 127 12.32 7.25 1.45
CA GLY A 127 11.19 7.69 0.62
C GLY A 127 10.31 6.55 0.08
N LYS A 128 10.58 5.29 0.48
CA LYS A 128 9.82 4.09 0.07
C LYS A 128 9.31 3.36 1.30
N THR A 129 8.15 2.71 1.20
CA THR A 129 7.55 1.98 2.34
C THR A 129 7.96 0.51 2.41
N ARG A 130 8.76 0.01 1.44
CA ARG A 130 9.12 -1.40 1.30
C ARG A 130 10.58 -1.56 0.88
N LEU A 131 11.21 -2.62 1.37
CA LEU A 131 12.58 -2.98 0.98
C LEU A 131 12.61 -3.62 -0.42
N PRO A 132 13.73 -3.50 -1.15
CA PRO A 132 14.02 -4.35 -2.29
C PRO A 132 13.98 -5.84 -1.92
N HIS A 133 13.78 -6.71 -2.92
CA HIS A 133 13.64 -8.15 -2.69
C HIS A 133 14.95 -8.80 -2.24
N SER A 134 16.08 -8.35 -2.78
CA SER A 134 17.41 -8.87 -2.45
C SER A 134 18.44 -7.77 -2.23
N ALA A 135 19.58 -8.13 -1.62
CA ALA A 135 20.70 -7.22 -1.39
C ALA A 135 21.26 -6.61 -2.69
N ALA A 136 21.16 -7.32 -3.81
CA ALA A 136 21.61 -6.84 -5.12
C ALA A 136 20.70 -5.74 -5.70
N ASP A 137 19.46 -5.64 -5.24
CA ASP A 137 18.45 -4.70 -5.75
C ASP A 137 18.49 -3.34 -5.03
N PHE A 138 19.39 -3.16 -4.06
CA PHE A 138 19.56 -1.89 -3.38
C PHE A 138 20.30 -0.89 -4.28
N SER A 139 19.59 0.15 -4.71
CA SER A 139 20.18 1.23 -5.50
C SER A 139 21.19 2.06 -4.70
N HIS A 140 20.95 2.20 -3.40
CA HIS A 140 21.80 2.91 -2.45
C HIS A 140 21.84 2.13 -1.12
N SER A 141 22.99 2.15 -0.44
CA SER A 141 23.13 1.56 0.90
C SER A 141 22.39 2.40 1.94
N PHE A 142 21.86 1.76 2.98
CA PHE A 142 21.38 2.47 4.17
C PHE A 142 22.60 2.90 4.98
N GLU A 143 22.67 4.16 5.40
CA GLU A 143 23.82 4.66 6.16
C GLU A 143 23.35 5.33 7.45
N VAL A 144 23.96 4.93 8.57
CA VAL A 144 23.70 5.53 9.88
C VAL A 144 24.93 6.33 10.30
N ASN A 145 24.70 7.62 10.52
CA ASN A 145 25.72 8.60 10.84
C ASN A 145 25.47 9.22 12.21
N LEU A 146 26.56 9.54 12.92
CA LEU A 146 26.48 10.36 14.11
C LEU A 146 26.08 11.79 13.71
N SER A 147 24.97 12.28 14.27
CA SER A 147 24.55 13.66 14.10
C SER A 147 25.34 14.56 15.04
N SER A 148 25.57 15.82 14.64
CA SER A 148 26.22 16.85 15.48
C SER A 148 25.26 17.49 16.49
N GLY A 149 24.06 16.92 16.66
CA GLY A 149 23.01 17.43 17.54
C GLY A 149 23.27 17.14 19.02
N THR A 150 22.34 17.59 19.87
CA THR A 150 22.28 17.20 21.29
C THR A 150 21.30 16.04 21.47
N ASP A 151 21.31 15.40 22.64
CA ASP A 151 20.40 14.28 22.97
C ASP A 151 18.90 14.61 22.87
N ASN A 152 18.56 15.91 22.79
CA ASN A 152 17.20 16.39 22.61
C ASN A 152 16.81 16.61 21.13
N THR A 153 17.68 16.25 20.18
CA THR A 153 17.41 16.37 18.75
C THR A 153 16.85 15.07 18.19
N LEU A 154 15.84 15.18 17.33
CA LEU A 154 15.30 14.02 16.62
C LEU A 154 16.28 13.57 15.53
N PRO A 155 16.30 12.26 15.19
CA PRO A 155 17.00 11.77 14.01
C PRO A 155 16.56 12.50 12.74
N THR A 156 17.49 12.65 11.79
CA THR A 156 17.25 13.28 10.48
C THR A 156 17.68 12.33 9.37
N ALA A 157 16.96 12.34 8.24
CA ALA A 157 17.22 11.51 7.06
C ALA A 157 17.25 12.34 5.78
#